data_AF-A0A397V088-F1
#
_entry.id   AF-A0A397V088-F1
#
_cell.length_a   1.000
_cell.length_b   1.000
_cell.length_c   1.000
_cell.angle_alpha   90.00
_cell.angle_beta   90.00
_cell.angle_gamma   90.00
#
_symmetry.space_group_name_H-M   'P 1'
#
loop_
_entity.id
_entity.type
_entity.pdbx_description
1 polymer ?
#
loop_
_entity_poly.entity_id
_entity_poly.type
_entity_poly.pdbx_seq_one_letter_code
_entity_poly.pdbx_strand_id
1 'polypeptide(L)'
;MSWKYFIILFALFFLIMYVEKTHGCHPSGQGCRNYCAASITNVKWYPGILQITVNTSYPDSRIPIAPQAFGHFTFHSDDGHSGRILGEPQFVNYQHCSDVTGCQVNPYTSNWTFDARETPQNGVWYDIWIAVYWFCNWQPFGVLRIIYIIEI
;
A
#
# COMPACT_ATOMS: atom_id res chain seq x y z
N MET A 1 6.64 -41.27 -11.24
CA MET A 1 5.88 -40.52 -10.20
C MET A 1 4.41 -40.91 -10.32
N SER A 2 3.78 -41.49 -9.31
CA SER A 2 2.36 -41.89 -9.42
C SER A 2 1.45 -40.66 -9.24
N TRP A 3 0.31 -40.63 -9.96
CA TRP A 3 -0.66 -39.53 -9.94
C TRP A 3 -1.12 -39.12 -8.52
N LYS A 4 -1.12 -40.08 -7.59
CA LYS A 4 -1.49 -39.86 -6.18
C LYS A 4 -0.46 -38.97 -5.45
N TYR A 5 0.84 -39.13 -5.73
CA TYR A 5 1.87 -38.28 -5.13
C TYR A 5 1.84 -36.86 -5.71
N PHE A 6 1.50 -36.72 -6.99
CA PHE A 6 1.36 -35.40 -7.62
C PHE A 6 0.24 -34.58 -6.96
N ILE A 7 -0.92 -35.20 -6.69
CA ILE A 7 -2.03 -34.52 -6.01
C ILE A 7 -1.65 -34.09 -4.59
N ILE A 8 -0.99 -34.97 -3.83
CA ILE A 8 -0.58 -34.67 -2.46
C ILE A 8 0.43 -33.51 -2.43
N LEU A 9 1.43 -33.54 -3.31
CA LEU A 9 2.44 -32.47 -3.41
C LEU A 9 1.82 -31.15 -3.86
N PHE A 10 0.91 -31.19 -4.83
CA PHE A 10 0.17 -30.01 -5.28
C PHE A 10 -0.66 -29.44 -4.12
N ALA A 11 -1.48 -30.25 -3.44
CA ALA A 11 -2.26 -29.79 -2.30
C ALA A 11 -1.40 -29.21 -1.16
N LEU A 12 -0.26 -29.84 -0.84
CA LEU A 12 0.70 -29.31 0.14
C LEU A 12 1.30 -27.97 -0.30
N PHE A 13 1.67 -27.84 -1.57
CA PHE A 13 2.18 -26.58 -2.12
C PHE A 13 1.15 -25.46 -2.02
N PHE A 14 -0.12 -25.73 -2.38
CA PHE A 14 -1.21 -24.76 -2.22
C PHE A 14 -1.49 -24.42 -0.75
N LEU A 15 -1.44 -25.39 0.16
CA LEU A 15 -1.59 -25.15 1.60
C LEU A 15 -0.45 -24.28 2.15
N ILE A 16 0.80 -24.53 1.76
CA ILE A 16 1.95 -23.74 2.23
C ILE A 16 1.87 -22.30 1.69
N MET A 17 1.58 -22.12 0.39
CA MET A 17 1.37 -20.79 -0.18
C MET A 17 0.18 -20.05 0.46
N TYR A 18 -0.86 -20.77 0.87
CA TYR A 18 -2.01 -20.17 1.53
C TYR A 18 -1.68 -19.77 2.98
N VAL A 19 -0.94 -20.60 3.72
CA VAL A 19 -0.52 -20.32 5.11
C VAL A 19 0.37 -19.09 5.19
N GLU A 20 1.34 -18.92 4.28
CA GLU A 20 2.19 -17.72 4.20
C GLU A 20 1.36 -16.44 4.05
N LYS A 21 0.24 -16.49 3.30
CA LYS A 21 -0.66 -15.34 3.14
C LYS A 21 -1.57 -15.10 4.34
N THR A 22 -1.84 -16.13 5.14
CA THR A 22 -2.73 -16.00 6.31
C THR A 22 -2.01 -15.50 7.56
N HIS A 23 -0.70 -15.72 7.73
CA HIS A 23 0.05 -15.26 8.90
C HIS A 23 1.15 -14.28 8.49
N GLY A 24 0.76 -13.06 8.14
CA GLY A 24 1.67 -12.00 7.71
C GLY A 24 1.65 -10.80 8.66
N CYS A 25 2.68 -9.97 8.55
CA CYS A 25 2.62 -8.64 9.14
C CYS A 25 2.24 -7.61 8.09
N HIS A 26 1.27 -6.77 8.44
CA HIS A 26 0.64 -5.88 7.48
C HIS A 26 0.65 -4.44 7.97
N PRO A 27 0.95 -3.48 7.08
CA PRO A 27 0.74 -2.08 7.39
C PRO A 27 -0.73 -1.83 7.73
N SER A 28 -0.94 -1.08 8.79
CA SER A 28 -2.24 -0.74 9.33
C SER A 28 -2.27 0.75 9.70
N GLY A 29 -3.46 1.31 9.67
CA GLY A 29 -3.65 2.72 9.90
C GLY A 29 -5.10 3.02 10.18
N GLN A 30 -5.33 4.10 10.90
CA GLN A 30 -6.65 4.66 11.10
C GLN A 30 -6.73 5.99 10.34
N GLY A 31 -7.91 6.30 9.81
CA GLY A 31 -8.18 7.59 9.18
C GLY A 31 -7.84 8.73 10.13
N CYS A 32 -7.16 9.75 9.61
CA CYS A 32 -6.88 10.97 10.34
C CYS A 32 -8.16 11.82 10.49
N ARG A 33 -8.44 12.32 11.69
CA ARG A 33 -9.61 13.19 11.96
C ARG A 33 -9.29 14.68 12.10
N ASN A 34 -8.19 15.06 12.75
CA ASN A 34 -7.91 16.47 13.09
C ASN A 34 -6.47 16.92 12.79
N TYR A 35 -5.46 16.08 13.04
CA TYR A 35 -4.05 16.39 12.79
C TYR A 35 -3.42 15.25 12.01
N CYS A 36 -3.29 15.46 10.70
CA CYS A 36 -2.65 14.48 9.84
C CYS A 36 -1.17 14.78 9.86
N ALA A 37 -0.43 13.92 10.55
CA ALA A 37 1.01 13.94 10.67
C ALA A 37 1.73 13.67 9.33
N ALA A 38 1.08 13.90 8.18
CA ALA A 38 1.61 13.64 6.85
C ALA A 38 1.08 14.67 5.85
N SER A 39 1.96 15.17 5.00
CA SER A 39 1.61 16.04 3.88
C SER A 39 2.40 15.65 2.63
N ILE A 40 1.73 15.68 1.49
CA ILE A 40 2.38 15.52 0.19
C ILE A 40 3.07 16.86 -0.11
N THR A 41 4.39 16.84 -0.30
CA THR A 41 5.19 18.06 -0.57
C THR A 41 5.68 18.15 -2.00
N ASN A 42 5.74 17.03 -2.71
CA ASN A 42 6.09 17.00 -4.13
C ASN A 42 5.40 15.83 -4.83
N VAL A 43 5.00 16.05 -6.07
CA VAL A 43 4.47 15.02 -6.95
C VAL A 43 5.06 15.23 -8.34
N LYS A 44 5.53 14.14 -8.95
CA LYS A 44 5.87 14.10 -10.37
C LYS A 44 5.20 12.90 -11.02
N TRP A 45 4.53 13.15 -12.13
CA TRP A 45 3.96 12.12 -12.98
C TRP A 45 4.86 11.88 -14.19
N TYR A 46 5.17 10.62 -14.42
CA TYR A 46 5.68 10.12 -15.68
C TYR A 46 4.67 9.11 -16.21
N PRO A 47 4.65 8.82 -17.53
CA PRO A 47 3.84 7.75 -18.08
C PRO A 47 4.06 6.44 -17.30
N GLY A 48 3.06 6.05 -16.51
CA GLY A 48 3.04 4.82 -15.71
C GLY A 48 3.85 4.85 -14.40
N ILE A 49 4.44 5.99 -14.01
CA ILE A 49 5.15 6.14 -12.73
C ILE A 49 4.71 7.43 -12.01
N LEU A 50 4.14 7.26 -10.82
CA LEU A 50 3.85 8.32 -9.87
C LEU A 50 5.00 8.40 -8.87
N GLN A 51 5.76 9.50 -8.91
CA GLN A 51 6.75 9.81 -7.89
C GLN A 51 6.13 10.78 -6.88
N ILE A 52 6.14 10.40 -5.61
CA ILE A 52 5.54 11.20 -4.54
C ILE A 52 6.51 11.38 -3.38
N THR A 53 6.63 12.62 -2.92
CA THR A 53 7.37 12.97 -1.72
C THR A 53 6.39 13.32 -0.61
N VAL A 54 6.48 12.60 0.50
CA VAL A 54 5.62 12.80 1.66
C VAL A 54 6.49 13.24 2.83
N ASN A 55 6.16 14.39 3.40
CA ASN A 55 6.70 14.83 4.67
C ASN A 55 5.81 14.32 5.80
N THR A 56 6.41 13.89 6.89
CA THR A 56 5.65 13.40 8.04
C THR A 56 6.08 14.06 9.34
N SER A 57 5.12 14.45 10.19
CA SER A 57 5.36 15.18 11.43
C SER A 57 4.49 14.62 12.56
N TYR A 58 5.06 13.85 13.47
CA TYR A 58 4.34 13.43 14.68
C TYR A 58 4.39 14.57 15.72
N PRO A 59 3.25 15.01 16.28
CA PRO A 59 3.22 16.20 17.14
C PRO A 59 3.86 16.02 18.53
N ASP A 60 4.13 14.78 18.98
CA ASP A 60 4.48 14.50 20.38
C ASP A 60 5.67 13.54 20.59
N SER A 61 6.50 13.30 19.57
CA SER A 61 7.69 12.46 19.72
C SER A 61 8.95 13.22 19.31
N ARG A 62 9.96 13.23 20.19
CA ARG A 62 11.33 13.70 19.89
C ARG A 62 12.05 12.83 18.84
N ILE A 63 11.36 11.83 18.31
CA ILE A 63 11.83 10.91 17.28
C ILE A 63 10.91 11.10 16.07
N PRO A 64 11.42 11.54 14.92
CA PRO A 64 10.65 11.53 13.69
C PRO A 64 10.37 10.07 13.33
N ILE A 65 9.13 9.63 13.49
CA ILE A 65 8.72 8.31 13.03
C ILE A 65 8.47 8.46 11.53
N ALA A 66 9.24 7.75 10.71
CA ALA A 66 8.89 7.62 9.31
C ALA A 66 7.64 6.75 9.15
N PRO A 67 6.79 7.03 8.15
CA PRO A 67 5.65 6.17 7.85
C PRO A 67 6.15 4.77 7.50
N GLN A 68 5.45 3.74 7.97
CA GLN A 68 5.83 2.35 7.74
C GLN A 68 5.50 1.90 6.32
N ALA A 69 4.35 2.30 5.80
CA ALA A 69 3.95 2.00 4.44
C ALA A 69 3.13 3.13 3.85
N PHE A 70 3.07 3.12 2.52
CA PHE A 70 2.17 3.94 1.72
C PHE A 70 1.28 3.03 0.88
N GLY A 71 0.15 3.53 0.45
CA GLY A 71 -0.71 2.80 -0.47
C GLY A 71 -1.95 3.59 -0.86
N HIS A 72 -2.81 2.94 -1.65
CA HIS A 72 -4.14 3.43 -2.04
C HIS A 72 -4.14 4.90 -2.47
N PHE A 73 -3.62 5.17 -3.66
CA PHE A 73 -3.65 6.51 -4.23
C PHE A 73 -5.01 6.75 -4.84
N THR A 74 -5.60 7.90 -4.55
CA THR A 74 -6.74 8.43 -5.31
C THR A 74 -6.28 9.71 -5.95
N PHE A 75 -6.68 9.95 -7.19
CA PHE A 75 -6.46 11.24 -7.83
C PHE A 75 -7.74 11.71 -8.51
N HIS A 76 -7.85 13.03 -8.62
CA HIS A 76 -8.88 13.71 -9.38
C HIS A 76 -8.23 14.84 -10.15
N SER A 77 -8.64 15.05 -11.39
CA SER A 77 -8.17 16.14 -12.24
C SER A 77 -9.31 17.05 -12.66
N ASP A 78 -8.97 18.31 -12.89
CA ASP A 78 -9.95 19.37 -13.24
C ASP A 78 -10.67 19.13 -14.57
N ASP A 79 -10.12 18.30 -15.45
CA ASP A 79 -10.73 17.87 -16.72
C ASP A 79 -11.74 16.71 -16.56
N GLY A 80 -12.03 16.32 -15.31
CA GLY A 80 -13.06 15.34 -14.98
C GLY A 80 -12.57 13.90 -14.89
N HIS A 81 -11.26 13.65 -14.99
CA HIS A 81 -10.71 12.33 -14.74
C HIS A 81 -10.53 12.08 -13.23
N SER A 82 -10.74 10.83 -12.82
CA SER A 82 -10.43 10.39 -11.47
C SER A 82 -10.09 8.91 -11.50
N GLY A 83 -9.17 8.52 -10.64
CA GLY A 83 -8.67 7.17 -10.61
C GLY A 83 -8.25 6.76 -9.22
N ARG A 84 -8.20 5.44 -9.01
CA ARG A 84 -7.70 4.84 -7.79
C ARG A 84 -6.67 3.78 -8.11
N ILE A 85 -5.47 3.95 -7.58
CA ILE A 85 -4.42 2.93 -7.60
C ILE A 85 -4.58 2.15 -6.29
N LEU A 86 -5.41 1.11 -6.34
CA LEU A 86 -5.64 0.22 -5.21
C LEU A 86 -4.69 -0.97 -5.32
N GLY A 87 -3.68 -0.99 -4.46
CA GLY A 87 -2.76 -2.11 -4.29
C GLY A 87 -2.59 -2.42 -2.81
N GLU A 88 -1.92 -3.52 -2.50
CA GLU A 88 -1.46 -3.79 -1.14
C GLU A 88 -0.52 -2.65 -0.70
N PRO A 89 -0.71 -2.07 0.51
CA PRO A 89 0.22 -1.09 1.04
C PRO A 89 1.66 -1.63 1.00
N GLN A 90 2.59 -0.85 0.46
CA GLN A 90 3.99 -1.25 0.36
C GLN A 90 4.77 -0.58 1.47
N PHE A 91 5.55 -1.38 2.19
CA PHE A 91 6.53 -0.87 3.13
C PHE A 91 7.48 0.11 2.44
N VAL A 92 7.72 1.24 3.07
CA VAL A 92 8.57 2.30 2.53
C VAL A 92 9.66 2.69 3.51
N ASN A 93 10.69 3.39 3.05
CA ASN A 93 11.69 4.01 3.91
C ASN A 93 12.40 3.03 4.86
N TYR A 94 12.69 1.83 4.37
CA TYR A 94 13.35 0.75 5.12
C TYR A 94 12.63 0.35 6.43
N GLN A 95 11.31 0.49 6.43
CA GLN A 95 10.45 0.04 7.51
C GLN A 95 9.96 -1.38 7.26
N HIS A 96 9.90 -2.17 8.31
CA HIS A 96 9.12 -3.39 8.37
C HIS A 96 8.53 -3.50 9.78
N CYS A 97 7.51 -4.32 9.96
CA CYS A 97 6.85 -4.48 11.26
C CYS A 97 7.78 -4.82 12.42
N SER A 98 8.84 -5.56 12.13
CA SER A 98 9.83 -6.08 13.07
C SER A 98 11.16 -5.36 12.97
N ASP A 99 11.32 -4.43 12.02
CA ASP A 99 12.60 -3.79 11.73
C ASP A 99 12.38 -2.30 11.45
N VAL A 100 12.74 -1.50 12.46
CA VAL A 100 12.76 -0.04 12.37
C VAL A 100 14.23 0.33 12.25
N THR A 101 14.76 0.30 11.03
CA THR A 101 16.18 0.63 10.80
C THR A 101 16.42 2.14 11.02
N GLY A 102 17.62 2.50 11.46
CA GLY A 102 18.02 3.89 11.72
C GLY A 102 18.26 4.75 10.47
N CYS A 103 18.00 4.23 9.27
CA CYS A 103 18.27 4.89 7.98
C CYS A 103 17.07 5.66 7.41
N GLN A 104 16.05 5.92 8.24
CA GLN A 104 14.84 6.62 7.83
C GLN A 104 15.15 8.07 7.42
N VAL A 105 14.62 8.46 6.25
CA VAL A 105 14.69 9.85 5.78
C VAL A 105 13.31 10.48 5.80
N ASN A 106 13.25 11.76 6.13
CA ASN A 106 12.01 12.53 6.11
C ASN A 106 12.32 13.96 5.63
N PRO A 107 11.69 14.45 4.53
CA PRO A 107 10.66 13.80 3.70
C PRO A 107 11.14 12.54 2.98
N TYR A 108 10.23 11.60 2.72
CA TYR A 108 10.53 10.38 1.96
C TYR A 108 9.92 10.42 0.57
N THR A 109 10.69 10.03 -0.45
CA THR A 109 10.24 9.94 -1.84
C THR A 109 10.08 8.48 -2.25
N SER A 110 8.94 8.15 -2.84
CA SER A 110 8.59 6.82 -3.33
C SER A 110 8.09 6.87 -4.77
N ASN A 111 8.28 5.79 -5.51
CA ASN A 111 7.80 5.64 -6.87
C ASN A 111 6.75 4.53 -6.92
N TRP A 112 5.66 4.78 -7.64
CA TRP A 112 4.51 3.89 -7.74
C TRP A 112 4.17 3.66 -9.20
N THR A 113 4.10 2.40 -9.59
CA THR A 113 3.72 2.02 -10.95
C THR A 113 2.21 1.98 -11.09
N PHE A 114 1.70 2.46 -12.23
CA PHE A 114 0.28 2.42 -12.57
C PHE A 114 0.10 2.33 -14.10
N ASP A 115 -1.13 2.19 -14.59
CA ASP A 115 -1.39 2.17 -16.04
C ASP A 115 -1.03 3.54 -16.65
N ALA A 116 -0.09 3.55 -17.59
CA ALA A 116 0.37 4.79 -18.21
C ALA A 116 -0.73 5.59 -18.92
N ARG A 117 -1.86 4.96 -19.29
CA ARG A 117 -3.03 5.63 -19.88
C ARG A 117 -3.78 6.52 -18.90
N GLU A 118 -3.61 6.28 -17.60
CA GLU A 118 -4.22 7.06 -16.52
C GLU A 118 -3.35 8.26 -16.12
N THR A 119 -2.25 8.51 -16.84
CA THR A 119 -1.34 9.63 -16.53
C THR A 119 -2.04 10.94 -16.84
N PRO A 120 -2.10 11.91 -15.89
CA PRO A 120 -2.71 13.21 -16.15
C PRO A 120 -2.09 13.90 -17.36
N GLN A 121 -2.91 14.63 -18.12
CA GLN A 121 -2.42 15.42 -19.24
C GLN A 121 -1.56 16.59 -18.74
N ASN A 122 -0.57 16.98 -19.56
CA ASN A 122 0.28 18.12 -19.25
C ASN A 122 -0.56 19.40 -19.15
N GLY A 123 -0.36 20.16 -18.08
CA GLY A 123 -1.04 21.44 -17.84
C GLY A 123 -2.38 21.33 -17.12
N VAL A 124 -2.82 20.13 -16.73
CA VAL A 124 -4.03 19.91 -15.93
C VAL A 124 -3.68 19.85 -14.45
N TRP A 125 -4.48 20.52 -13.61
CA TRP A 125 -4.37 20.42 -12.16
C TRP A 125 -4.97 19.11 -11.66
N TYR A 126 -4.37 18.56 -10.61
CA TYR A 126 -4.83 17.34 -9.98
C TYR A 126 -4.72 17.41 -8.46
N ASP A 127 -5.69 16.81 -7.81
CA ASP A 127 -5.66 16.47 -6.39
C ASP A 127 -5.19 15.03 -6.22
N ILE A 128 -4.32 14.78 -5.24
CA ILE A 128 -3.89 13.43 -4.88
C ILE A 128 -4.11 13.20 -3.39
N TRP A 129 -4.69 12.06 -3.09
CA TRP A 129 -4.79 11.51 -1.76
C TRP A 129 -4.00 10.21 -1.68
N ILE A 130 -3.26 10.05 -0.59
CA ILE A 130 -2.47 8.86 -0.29
C ILE A 130 -2.90 8.30 1.07
N ALA A 131 -2.98 6.98 1.19
CA ALA A 131 -3.09 6.34 2.48
C ALA A 131 -1.68 6.15 3.08
N VAL A 132 -1.46 6.73 4.25
CA VAL A 132 -0.21 6.61 5.01
C VAL A 132 -0.44 5.69 6.21
N TYR A 133 0.40 4.68 6.34
CA TYR A 133 0.31 3.65 7.37
C TYR A 133 1.44 3.85 8.39
N TRP A 134 1.04 3.97 9.64
CA TRP A 134 1.93 4.34 10.76
C TRP A 134 2.16 3.19 11.73
N PHE A 135 1.34 2.15 11.63
CA PHE A 135 1.35 1.01 12.53
C PHE A 135 1.36 -0.28 11.74
N CYS A 136 1.69 -1.37 12.40
CA CYS A 136 1.64 -2.69 11.83
C CYS A 136 0.79 -3.58 12.71
N ASN A 137 -0.07 -4.36 12.08
CA ASN A 137 -0.88 -5.35 12.75
C ASN A 137 -0.40 -6.75 12.36
N TRP A 138 -0.14 -7.56 13.38
CA TRP A 138 0.03 -9.00 13.24
C TRP A 138 -1.37 -9.62 13.39
N GLN A 139 -2.05 -9.89 12.29
CA GLN A 139 -3.36 -10.53 12.31
C GLN A 139 -3.38 -11.71 11.33
N PRO A 140 -4.05 -12.82 11.70
CA PRO A 140 -4.34 -13.86 10.74
C PRO A 140 -5.40 -13.35 9.73
N PHE A 141 -5.10 -13.31 8.44
CA PHE A 141 -6.11 -12.96 7.43
C PHE A 141 -7.13 -14.10 7.29
N GLY A 142 -8.35 -13.85 7.75
CA GLY A 142 -9.54 -14.65 7.47
C GLY A 142 -10.61 -13.80 6.78
N VAL A 143 -10.39 -13.36 5.54
CA VAL A 143 -11.51 -12.94 4.68
C VAL A 143 -12.03 -14.19 3.99
N LEU A 144 -12.99 -14.85 4.63
CA LEU A 144 -13.81 -15.87 3.98
C LEU A 144 -14.68 -15.15 2.93
N ARG A 145 -14.22 -15.08 1.67
CA ARG A 145 -15.13 -14.76 0.55
C ARG A 145 -16.01 -15.99 0.31
N ILE A 146 -17.18 -16.02 0.94
CA ILE A 146 -18.26 -16.92 0.53
C ILE A 146 -18.77 -16.40 -0.81
N ILE A 147 -18.37 -17.06 -1.90
CA ILE A 147 -19.06 -16.91 -3.18
C ILE A 147 -20.36 -17.70 -3.04
N TYR A 148 -21.49 -17.00 -2.88
CA TYR A 148 -22.80 -17.61 -3.10
C TYR A 148 -22.93 -17.82 -4.61
N ILE A 149 -22.78 -19.08 -5.05
CA ILE A 149 -23.35 -19.50 -6.33
C ILE A 149 -24.83 -19.75 -6.04
N ILE A 150 -25.67 -18.79 -6.41
CA ILE A 150 -27.11 -19.04 -6.58
C ILE A 150 -27.24 -19.59 -8.00
N GLU A 151 -27.37 -20.91 -8.12
CA GLU A 151 -27.93 -21.50 -9.34
C GLU A 151 -29.44 -21.20 -9.34
N ILE A 152 -29.92 -20.59 -10.42
CA ILE A 152 -31.35 -20.48 -10.75
C ILE A 152 -31.75 -21.75 -11.47
#